data_AF-A0A1F6GGH7-F1
#
_entry.id   AF-A0A1F6GGH7-F1
#
_cell.length_a   1.000
_cell.length_b   1.000
_cell.length_c   1.000
_cell.angle_alpha   90.00
_cell.angle_beta   90.00
_cell.angle_gamma   90.00
#
_symmetry.space_group_name_H-M   'P 1'
#
loop_
_entity.id
_entity.type
_entity.pdbx_description
1 polymer ?
#
loop_
_entity_poly.entity_id
_entity_poly.type
_entity_poly.pdbx_seq_one_letter_code
_entity_poly.pdbx_strand_id
1 'polypeptide(L)'
;MPQLDRRQLIAGTAALAALAATSGHLKAAEVMEHNHGHNPYAELIKSSIDCLEKGRICQAHCLESFKAKDTELAKCLEQVVQMMAAVDALNQLAISGSKYVKEFAGVCQKICLDCAEECKKHAKKHNTCKDCMDA
;
A
#
# COMPACT_ATOMS: atom_id res chain seq x y z
N MET A 1 -3.10 -16.91 25.80
CA MET A 1 -2.19 -15.78 26.12
C MET A 1 -2.99 -14.51 25.94
N PRO A 2 -3.26 -13.71 27.00
CA PRO A 2 -4.09 -12.53 26.86
C PRO A 2 -3.36 -11.45 26.05
N GLN A 3 -3.99 -10.96 24.99
CA GLN A 3 -3.47 -9.87 24.16
C GLN A 3 -3.58 -8.56 24.93
N LEU A 4 -2.47 -7.85 25.09
CA LEU A 4 -2.46 -6.48 25.58
C LEU A 4 -3.14 -5.58 24.54
N ASP A 5 -4.25 -4.96 24.93
CA ASP A 5 -5.04 -4.09 24.06
C ASP A 5 -4.30 -2.76 23.84
N ARG A 6 -4.23 -2.32 22.57
CA ARG A 6 -3.70 -1.03 22.12
C ARG A 6 -4.19 0.14 22.98
N ARG A 7 -5.40 0.06 23.54
CA ARG A 7 -5.97 1.06 24.46
C ARG A 7 -5.20 1.22 25.77
N GLN A 8 -4.61 0.15 26.30
CA GLN A 8 -3.84 0.19 27.54
C GLN A 8 -2.48 0.88 27.37
N LEU A 9 -1.89 0.79 26.17
CA LEU A 9 -0.68 1.54 25.82
C LEU A 9 -0.94 3.04 25.66
N ILE A 10 -2.13 3.44 25.18
CA ILE A 10 -2.50 4.84 24.99
C ILE A 10 -2.91 5.51 26.30
N ALA A 11 -3.52 4.77 27.23
CA ALA A 11 -3.92 5.30 28.54
C ALA A 11 -2.74 5.58 29.49
N GLY A 12 -1.58 4.93 29.29
CA GLY A 12 -0.41 5.02 30.18
C GLY A 12 0.39 6.33 30.10
N THR A 13 0.08 7.25 29.18
CA THR A 13 0.84 8.51 28.97
C THR A 13 0.08 9.78 29.35
N ALA A 14 -1.18 9.69 29.80
CA ALA A 14 -2.02 10.87 30.08
C ALA A 14 -2.14 11.26 31.56
N ALA A 15 -1.29 10.71 32.45
CA ALA A 15 -1.39 10.92 33.91
C ALA A 15 -0.38 11.91 34.51
N LEU A 16 0.13 12.89 33.73
CA LEU A 16 1.08 13.90 34.23
C LEU A 16 0.81 15.33 33.70
N ALA A 17 -0.43 15.79 33.74
CA ALA A 17 -0.72 17.22 33.56
C ALA A 17 -1.88 17.68 34.46
N ALA A 18 -1.66 17.59 35.76
CA ALA A 18 -2.47 18.32 36.73
C ALA A 18 -1.82 19.69 37.01
N LEU A 19 -2.63 20.75 36.82
CA LEU A 19 -2.58 22.04 37.54
C LEU A 19 -1.39 23.01 37.28
N ALA A 20 -1.61 23.98 36.38
CA ALA A 20 -1.05 25.33 36.45
C ALA A 20 -1.99 26.27 35.64
N ALA A 21 -2.89 27.02 36.29
CA ALA A 21 -2.69 28.36 36.84
C ALA A 21 -3.07 29.47 35.84
N THR A 22 -3.89 30.37 36.35
CA THR A 22 -4.56 31.51 35.73
C THR A 22 -3.61 32.65 35.34
N SER A 23 -3.95 33.35 34.25
CA SER A 23 -3.65 34.76 33.94
C SER A 23 -2.22 35.14 33.50
N GLY A 24 -2.08 35.55 32.24
CA GLY A 24 -1.03 36.49 31.82
C GLY A 24 -0.34 36.16 30.48
N HIS A 25 -0.58 37.03 29.48
CA HIS A 25 0.14 37.14 28.20
C HIS A 25 -0.23 36.12 27.11
N LEU A 26 -1.23 36.49 26.30
CA LEU A 26 -1.33 36.08 24.90
C LEU A 26 -0.06 36.51 24.18
N LYS A 27 0.93 35.62 24.09
CA LYS A 27 1.93 35.69 23.03
C LYS A 27 1.27 35.10 21.79
N ALA A 28 1.28 35.90 20.72
CA ALA A 28 0.83 35.49 19.41
C ALA A 28 1.38 34.09 19.10
N ALA A 29 0.48 33.14 18.88
CA ALA A 29 0.85 31.91 18.22
C ALA A 29 1.29 32.32 16.81
N GLU A 30 2.61 32.42 16.59
CA GLU A 30 3.15 32.31 15.25
C GLU A 30 2.68 30.94 14.74
N VAL A 31 1.68 30.94 13.87
CA VAL A 31 1.33 29.76 13.10
C VAL A 31 2.53 29.50 12.20
N MET A 32 3.45 28.65 12.67
CA MET A 32 4.48 28.11 11.81
C MET A 32 3.74 27.32 10.73
N GLU A 33 3.64 27.89 9.53
CA GLU A 33 3.21 27.13 8.35
C GLU A 33 4.23 26.01 8.14
N HIS A 34 3.88 24.82 8.62
CA HIS A 34 4.60 23.60 8.31
C HIS A 34 4.36 23.28 6.82
N ASN A 35 5.20 23.88 5.96
CA ASN A 35 5.31 23.48 4.57
C ASN A 35 5.94 22.08 4.52
N HIS A 36 5.11 21.05 4.70
CA HIS A 36 5.48 19.68 4.38
C HIS A 36 5.79 19.64 2.89
N GLY A 37 7.07 19.54 2.53
CA GLY A 37 7.47 19.37 1.14
C GLY A 37 6.68 18.22 0.53
N HIS A 38 5.91 18.53 -0.53
CA HIS A 38 5.10 17.52 -1.20
C HIS A 38 6.03 16.50 -1.86
N ASN A 39 5.86 15.22 -1.55
CA ASN A 39 6.59 14.17 -2.26
C ASN A 39 6.14 14.19 -3.73
N PRO A 40 7.05 14.40 -4.70
CA PRO A 40 6.69 14.50 -6.11
C PRO A 40 6.09 13.21 -6.70
N TYR A 41 6.17 12.10 -5.95
CA TYR A 41 5.66 10.79 -6.33
C TYR A 41 4.34 10.41 -5.62
N ALA A 42 3.61 11.35 -5.02
CA ALA A 42 2.39 11.06 -4.26
C ALA A 42 1.37 10.18 -5.01
N GLU A 43 1.11 10.47 -6.29
CA GLU A 43 0.20 9.67 -7.12
C GLU A 43 0.75 8.28 -7.45
N LEU A 44 2.06 8.16 -7.66
CA LEU A 44 2.71 6.87 -7.86
C LEU A 44 2.62 6.01 -6.59
N ILE A 45 2.79 6.63 -5.42
CA ILE A 45 2.65 5.95 -4.13
C ILE A 45 1.22 5.42 -3.98
N LYS A 46 0.22 6.27 -4.24
CA LYS A 46 -1.20 5.91 -4.13
C LYS A 46 -1.60 4.79 -5.09
N SER A 47 -1.24 4.90 -6.37
CA SER A 47 -1.54 3.87 -7.37
C SER A 47 -0.84 2.54 -7.08
N SER A 48 0.41 2.58 -6.60
CA SER A 48 1.12 1.36 -6.19
C SER A 48 0.42 0.66 -5.02
N ILE A 49 -0.11 1.42 -4.04
CA ILE A 49 -0.86 0.84 -2.91
C ILE A 49 -2.16 0.19 -3.40
N ASP A 50 -2.89 0.84 -4.31
CA ASP A 50 -4.11 0.27 -4.89
C ASP A 50 -3.81 -1.02 -5.67
N CYS A 51 -2.77 -1.01 -6.51
CA CYS A 51 -2.32 -2.19 -7.25
C CYS A 51 -1.91 -3.34 -6.31
N LEU A 52 -1.23 -3.05 -5.19
CA LEU A 52 -0.91 -4.05 -4.16
C LEU A 52 -2.15 -4.61 -3.45
N GLU A 53 -3.14 -3.76 -3.16
CA GLU A 53 -4.41 -4.19 -2.57
C GLU A 53 -5.13 -5.17 -3.51
N LYS A 54 -5.34 -4.78 -4.77
CA LYS A 54 -6.01 -5.63 -5.77
C LYS A 54 -5.20 -6.89 -6.07
N GLY A 55 -3.88 -6.78 -6.13
CA GLY A 55 -2.96 -7.90 -6.29
C GLY A 55 -3.10 -8.94 -5.18
N ARG A 56 -3.15 -8.51 -3.90
CA ARG A 56 -3.33 -9.44 -2.78
C ARG A 56 -4.69 -10.14 -2.80
N ILE A 57 -5.75 -9.44 -3.19
CA ILE A 57 -7.08 -10.03 -3.35
C ILE A 57 -7.07 -11.05 -4.50
N CYS A 58 -6.44 -10.73 -5.62
CA CYS A 58 -6.26 -11.65 -6.75
C CYS A 58 -5.42 -12.88 -6.37
N GLN A 59 -4.33 -12.69 -5.64
CA GLN A 59 -3.47 -13.76 -5.14
C GLN A 59 -4.26 -14.73 -4.25
N ALA A 60 -5.04 -14.22 -3.30
CA ALA A 60 -5.85 -15.03 -2.41
C ALA A 60 -6.87 -15.89 -3.18
N HIS A 61 -7.52 -15.30 -4.18
CA HIS A 61 -8.41 -16.02 -5.08
C HIS A 61 -7.70 -17.14 -5.84
N CYS A 62 -6.52 -16.87 -6.42
CA CYS A 62 -5.77 -17.88 -7.16
C CYS A 62 -5.36 -19.07 -6.27
N LEU A 63 -4.94 -18.79 -5.03
CA LEU A 63 -4.60 -19.83 -4.05
C LEU A 63 -5.82 -20.66 -3.60
N GLU A 64 -7.01 -20.07 -3.61
CA GLU A 64 -8.25 -20.79 -3.28
C GLU A 64 -8.59 -21.85 -4.35
N SER A 65 -8.40 -21.54 -5.63
CA SER A 65 -8.62 -22.51 -6.73
C SER A 65 -7.76 -23.77 -6.59
N PHE A 66 -6.54 -23.65 -6.05
CA PHE A 66 -5.69 -24.81 -5.78
C PHE A 66 -6.26 -25.74 -4.71
N LYS A 67 -6.98 -25.22 -3.71
CA LYS A 67 -7.68 -26.05 -2.72
C LYS A 67 -8.81 -26.85 -3.37
N ALA A 68 -9.41 -26.30 -4.43
CA ALA A 68 -10.38 -26.97 -5.28
C ALA A 68 -9.73 -27.89 -6.34
N LYS A 69 -8.40 -28.06 -6.32
CA LYS A 69 -7.59 -28.84 -7.29
C LYS A 69 -7.66 -28.33 -8.73
N ASP A 70 -7.99 -27.05 -8.91
CA ASP A 70 -7.98 -26.36 -10.21
C ASP A 70 -6.66 -25.59 -10.36
N THR A 71 -5.92 -25.86 -11.44
CA THR A 71 -4.61 -25.24 -11.72
C THR A 71 -4.65 -24.21 -12.83
N GLU A 72 -5.83 -23.87 -13.37
CA GLU A 72 -6.00 -22.89 -14.45
C GLU A 72 -5.42 -21.50 -14.08
N LEU A 73 -5.37 -21.15 -12.79
CA LEU A 73 -4.84 -19.87 -12.28
C LEU A 73 -3.34 -19.89 -11.92
N ALA A 74 -2.61 -20.97 -12.21
CA ALA A 74 -1.22 -21.09 -11.80
C ALA A 74 -0.31 -20.00 -12.39
N LYS A 75 -0.46 -19.69 -13.68
CA LYS A 75 0.32 -18.62 -14.31
C LYS A 75 -0.11 -17.24 -13.82
N CYS A 76 -1.41 -17.02 -13.59
CA CYS A 76 -1.94 -15.80 -13.00
C CYS A 76 -1.32 -15.54 -11.63
N LEU A 77 -1.29 -16.54 -10.75
CA LEU A 77 -0.66 -16.42 -9.44
C LEU A 77 0.83 -16.06 -9.55
N GLU A 78 1.57 -16.72 -10.46
CA GLU A 78 3.00 -16.45 -10.70
C GLU A 78 3.24 -14.99 -11.10
N GLN A 79 2.42 -14.45 -12.00
CA GLN A 79 2.55 -13.05 -12.44
C GLN A 79 2.14 -12.05 -11.37
N VAL A 80 1.05 -12.32 -10.64
CA VAL A 80 0.59 -11.46 -9.54
C VAL A 80 1.64 -11.34 -8.43
N VAL A 81 2.32 -12.42 -8.05
CA VAL A 81 3.40 -12.33 -7.02
C VAL A 81 4.63 -11.59 -7.51
N GLN A 82 4.99 -11.71 -8.79
CA GLN A 82 6.08 -10.93 -9.39
C GLN A 82 5.73 -9.44 -9.44
N MET A 83 4.50 -9.11 -9.86
CA MET A 83 3.98 -7.74 -9.87
C MET A 83 3.99 -7.13 -8.48
N MET A 84 3.45 -7.81 -7.46
CA MET A 84 3.42 -7.26 -6.11
C MET A 84 4.83 -6.97 -5.56
N ALA A 85 5.81 -7.84 -5.83
CA ALA A 85 7.19 -7.59 -5.41
C ALA A 85 7.79 -6.36 -6.09
N ALA A 86 7.53 -6.18 -7.39
CA ALA A 86 8.01 -5.01 -8.14
C ALA A 86 7.31 -3.72 -7.69
N VAL A 87 5.98 -3.74 -7.53
CA VAL A 87 5.20 -2.57 -7.12
C VAL A 87 5.53 -2.15 -5.70
N ASP A 88 5.72 -3.08 -4.76
CA ASP A 88 6.15 -2.77 -3.39
C ASP A 88 7.54 -2.10 -3.37
N ALA A 89 8.50 -2.63 -4.15
CA ALA A 89 9.81 -2.02 -4.28
C ALA A 89 9.73 -0.59 -4.89
N LEU A 90 8.93 -0.39 -5.94
CA LEU A 90 8.73 0.93 -6.54
C LEU A 90 8.07 1.90 -5.55
N ASN A 91 7.09 1.42 -4.78
CA ASN A 91 6.42 2.21 -3.75
C ASN A 91 7.41 2.71 -2.69
N GLN A 92 8.28 1.83 -2.19
CA GLN A 92 9.31 2.22 -1.21
C GLN A 92 10.34 3.21 -1.78
N LEU A 93 10.75 3.03 -3.05
CA LEU A 93 11.61 3.99 -3.74
C LEU A 93 10.93 5.36 -3.88
N ALA A 94 9.63 5.38 -4.18
CA ALA A 94 8.84 6.60 -4.30
C ALA A 94 8.66 7.30 -2.94
N ILE A 95 8.32 6.56 -1.88
CA ILE A 95 8.18 7.09 -0.52
C ILE A 95 9.49 7.73 -0.05
N SER A 96 10.63 7.08 -0.31
CA SER A 96 11.95 7.57 0.09
C SER A 96 12.51 8.68 -0.81
N GLY A 97 11.82 9.05 -1.90
CA GLY A 97 12.29 10.06 -2.84
C GLY A 97 13.55 9.63 -3.60
N SER A 98 13.73 8.33 -3.82
CA SER A 98 14.94 7.77 -4.42
C SER A 98 15.21 8.30 -5.83
N LYS A 99 16.49 8.56 -6.14
CA LYS A 99 16.91 8.91 -7.51
C LYS A 99 16.66 7.80 -8.54
N TYR A 100 16.44 6.57 -8.09
CA TYR A 100 16.21 5.40 -8.94
C TYR A 100 14.74 5.18 -9.32
N VAL A 101 13.80 6.00 -8.84
CA VAL A 101 12.36 5.83 -9.12
C VAL A 101 12.08 5.73 -10.62
N LYS A 102 12.64 6.64 -11.42
CA LYS A 102 12.40 6.67 -12.88
C LYS A 102 12.97 5.45 -13.60
N GLU A 103 14.16 5.01 -13.20
CA GLU A 103 14.83 3.85 -13.82
C GLU A 103 14.09 2.55 -13.47
N PHE A 104 13.70 2.39 -12.21
CA PHE A 104 12.99 1.21 -11.74
C PHE A 104 11.53 1.16 -12.23
N ALA A 105 10.86 2.31 -12.37
CA ALA A 105 9.49 2.39 -12.87
C ALA A 105 9.29 1.73 -14.24
N GLY A 106 10.28 1.84 -15.14
CA GLY A 106 10.22 1.19 -16.46
C GLY A 106 10.25 -0.34 -16.39
N VAL A 107 10.93 -0.92 -15.40
CA VAL A 107 10.93 -2.37 -15.15
C VAL A 107 9.61 -2.77 -14.50
N CYS A 108 9.18 -2.02 -13.47
CA CYS A 108 7.90 -2.27 -12.79
C CYS A 108 6.73 -2.25 -13.77
N GLN A 109 6.69 -1.29 -14.70
CA GLN A 109 5.64 -1.19 -15.71
C GLN A 109 5.55 -2.45 -16.58
N LYS A 110 6.68 -3.04 -17.00
CA LYS A 110 6.67 -4.28 -17.78
C LYS A 110 6.04 -5.43 -17.00
N ILE A 111 6.42 -5.56 -15.72
CA ILE A 111 5.88 -6.60 -14.85
C ILE A 111 4.38 -6.39 -14.58
N CYS A 112 3.92 -5.14 -14.41
CA CYS A 112 2.51 -4.81 -14.31
C CYS A 112 1.74 -5.21 -15.59
N LEU A 113 2.31 -4.97 -16.77
CA LEU A 113 1.69 -5.34 -18.05
C LEU A 113 1.62 -6.86 -18.22
N ASP A 114 2.67 -7.60 -17.90
CA ASP A 114 2.67 -9.07 -17.95
C ASP A 114 1.60 -9.65 -17.00
N CYS A 115 1.45 -9.06 -15.81
CA CYS A 115 0.38 -9.39 -14.87
C CYS A 115 -1.01 -9.08 -15.44
N ALA A 116 -1.22 -7.89 -15.99
CA ALA A 116 -2.50 -7.50 -16.58
C ALA A 116 -2.89 -8.41 -17.76
N GLU A 117 -1.94 -8.79 -18.61
CA GLU A 117 -2.18 -9.71 -19.72
C GLU A 117 -2.63 -11.10 -19.25
N GLU A 118 -2.04 -11.61 -18.17
CA GLU A 118 -2.45 -12.88 -17.59
C GLU A 118 -3.82 -12.75 -16.91
N CYS A 119 -4.04 -11.72 -16.08
CA CYS A 119 -5.33 -11.46 -15.43
C CYS A 119 -6.48 -11.31 -16.44
N LYS A 120 -6.21 -10.71 -17.61
CA LYS A 120 -7.19 -10.54 -18.71
C LYS A 120 -7.81 -11.86 -19.18
N LYS A 121 -7.07 -12.96 -19.15
CA LYS A 121 -7.57 -14.30 -19.53
C LYS A 121 -8.69 -14.77 -18.60
N HIS A 122 -8.73 -14.25 -17.38
CA HIS A 122 -9.62 -14.66 -16.31
C HIS A 122 -10.66 -13.60 -15.92
N ALA A 123 -10.45 -12.34 -16.34
CA ALA A 123 -11.27 -11.17 -15.97
C ALA A 123 -12.77 -11.27 -16.32
N LYS A 124 -13.17 -12.16 -17.25
CA LYS A 124 -14.59 -12.42 -17.56
C LYS A 124 -15.29 -13.32 -16.53
N LYS A 125 -14.52 -14.15 -15.83
CA LYS A 125 -15.03 -15.13 -14.85
C LYS A 125 -14.82 -14.66 -13.42
N HIS A 126 -13.73 -13.92 -13.17
CA HIS A 126 -13.30 -13.57 -11.82
C HIS A 126 -13.10 -12.05 -11.71
N ASN A 127 -13.99 -11.41 -10.94
CA ASN A 127 -13.90 -9.97 -10.69
C ASN A 127 -12.56 -9.58 -10.04
N THR A 128 -12.00 -10.44 -9.18
CA THR A 128 -10.70 -10.21 -8.55
C THR A 128 -9.56 -10.13 -9.57
N CYS A 129 -9.59 -10.94 -10.63
CA CYS A 129 -8.66 -10.83 -11.75
C CYS A 129 -8.92 -9.57 -12.58
N LYS A 130 -10.18 -9.17 -12.77
CA LYS A 130 -10.51 -7.93 -13.47
C LYS A 130 -9.98 -6.70 -12.71
N ASP A 131 -10.21 -6.63 -11.40
CA ASP A 131 -9.78 -5.52 -10.57
C ASP A 131 -8.24 -5.41 -10.54
N CYS A 132 -7.54 -6.54 -10.51
CA CYS A 132 -6.07 -6.58 -10.58
C CYS A 132 -5.52 -6.22 -11.98
N MET A 133 -6.29 -6.46 -13.05
CA MET A 133 -5.91 -6.07 -14.41
C MET A 133 -6.09 -4.56 -14.63
N ASP A 134 -7.12 -3.97 -14.03
CA ASP A 134 -7.47 -2.56 -14.20
C ASP A 134 -6.63 -1.62 -13.32
N ALA A 135 -5.97 -2.15 -12.28
CA ALA A 135 -5.14 -1.41 -11.32
C ALA A 135 -3.66 -1.33 -11.74
#